data_AF-A0A840TJS3-F1
#
_entry.id   AF-A0A840TJS3-F1
#
_cell.length_a   1.000
_cell.length_b   1.000
_cell.length_c   1.000
_cell.angle_alpha   90.00
_cell.angle_beta   90.00
_cell.angle_gamma   90.00
#
_symmetry.space_group_name_H-M   'P 1'
#
loop_
_entity.id
_entity.type
_entity.pdbx_description
1 polymer ?
#
loop_
_entity_poly.entity_id
_entity_poly.type
_entity_poly.pdbx_seq_one_letter_code
_entity_poly.pdbx_strand_id
1 'polypeptide(L)'
;MNNNRIRLEDLKREVPFEVPEGYFERLPSIVQSRIPATPEKNPVFNWSWQRSFITAAAMSVIALLVWFTYPERQEAIGMEPLSGISDGAIIEYLEEQNISYFDLSEHQVVQEAFATDSTLLYYLDGLDDDFIRQQLIETLPLTETI
;
A
#
# COMPACT_ATOMS: atom_id res chain seq x y z
N MET A 1 2.40 -13.17 46.25
CA MET A 1 1.12 -13.39 45.53
C MET A 1 0.65 -14.80 45.83
N ASN A 2 -0.37 -14.91 46.67
CA ASN A 2 -1.00 -16.15 47.10
C ASN A 2 -2.14 -16.48 46.14
N ASN A 3 -1.91 -17.50 45.33
CA ASN A 3 -2.77 -18.03 44.28
C ASN A 3 -3.78 -18.99 44.91
N ASN A 4 -4.91 -18.44 45.35
CA ASN A 4 -5.99 -19.20 45.97
C ASN A 4 -6.73 -20.01 44.88
N ARG A 5 -6.50 -21.32 44.84
CA ARG A 5 -7.16 -22.24 43.88
C ARG A 5 -8.53 -22.64 44.45
N ILE A 6 -9.60 -22.05 43.95
CA ILE A 6 -10.97 -22.44 44.33
C ILE A 6 -11.28 -23.80 43.69
N ARG A 7 -11.53 -24.83 44.52
CA ARG A 7 -11.94 -26.16 44.04
C ARG A 7 -13.46 -26.17 43.88
N LEU A 8 -13.96 -26.78 42.81
CA LEU A 8 -15.41 -26.82 42.48
C LEU A 8 -16.26 -27.50 43.56
N GLU A 9 -15.64 -28.31 44.40
CA GLU A 9 -16.20 -28.99 45.57
C GLU A 9 -16.39 -28.07 46.77
N ASP A 10 -15.67 -26.95 46.86
CA ASP A 10 -15.82 -25.93 47.92
C ASP A 10 -16.93 -24.91 47.59
N LEU A 11 -17.53 -24.99 46.39
CA LEU A 11 -18.60 -24.09 45.97
C LEU A 11 -19.96 -24.63 46.46
N LYS A 12 -20.71 -23.80 47.19
CA LYS A 12 -22.04 -24.12 47.69
C LYS A 12 -22.98 -24.39 46.51
N ARG A 13 -23.38 -25.66 46.33
CA ARG A 13 -24.31 -26.11 45.28
C ARG A 13 -25.75 -25.76 45.66
N GLU A 14 -26.03 -24.48 45.79
CA GLU A 14 -27.41 -24.01 45.87
C GLU A 14 -27.96 -24.00 44.46
N VAL A 15 -29.17 -24.53 44.28
CA VAL A 15 -29.90 -24.46 43.01
C VAL A 15 -30.86 -23.28 43.17
N PRO A 16 -30.47 -22.06 42.75
CA PRO A 16 -31.27 -20.86 43.03
C PRO A 16 -32.57 -20.80 42.22
N PHE A 17 -32.78 -21.76 41.31
CA PHE A 17 -33.92 -21.80 40.43
C PHE A 17 -34.69 -23.10 40.66
N GLU A 18 -35.92 -22.95 41.15
CA GLU A 18 -36.90 -24.03 41.20
C GLU A 18 -37.85 -23.87 40.02
N VAL A 19 -38.14 -24.98 39.35
CA VAL A 19 -39.09 -25.00 38.24
C VAL A 19 -40.51 -25.15 38.78
N PRO A 20 -41.49 -24.39 38.27
CA PRO A 20 -42.88 -24.59 38.64
C PRO A 20 -43.39 -25.99 38.25
N GLU A 21 -44.30 -26.53 39.05
CA GLU A 21 -44.99 -27.77 38.74
C GLU A 21 -45.71 -27.66 37.37
N GLY A 22 -45.58 -28.68 36.53
CA GLY A 22 -46.24 -28.69 35.22
C GLY A 22 -45.58 -27.79 34.16
N TYR A 23 -44.38 -27.24 34.41
CA TYR A 23 -43.71 -26.33 33.48
C TYR A 23 -43.31 -27.05 32.18
N PHE A 24 -42.64 -28.19 32.30
CA PHE A 24 -42.14 -28.93 31.14
C PHE A 24 -43.27 -29.65 30.38
N GLU A 25 -44.37 -29.94 31.07
CA GLU A 25 -45.57 -30.56 30.53
C GLU A 25 -46.35 -29.59 29.63
N ARG A 26 -46.36 -28.29 29.98
CA ARG A 26 -47.04 -27.24 29.20
C ARG A 26 -46.15 -26.60 28.13
N LEU A 27 -44.83 -26.78 28.23
CA LEU A 27 -43.86 -26.19 27.31
C LEU A 27 -44.12 -26.53 25.83
N PRO A 28 -44.41 -27.80 25.43
CA PRO A 28 -44.66 -28.14 24.03
C PRO A 28 -45.84 -27.37 23.44
N SER A 29 -46.93 -27.22 24.19
CA SER A 29 -48.12 -26.49 23.78
C SER A 29 -47.84 -24.99 23.61
N ILE A 30 -47.05 -24.40 24.52
CA ILE A 30 -46.65 -22.99 24.45
C ILE A 30 -45.80 -22.75 23.20
N VAL A 31 -44.81 -23.62 22.94
CA VAL A 31 -43.94 -23.50 21.77
C VAL A 31 -44.75 -23.64 20.48
N GLN A 32 -45.64 -24.64 20.40
CA GLN A 32 -46.48 -24.86 19.24
C GLN A 32 -47.43 -23.68 18.96
N SER A 33 -47.96 -23.04 20.00
CA SER A 33 -48.81 -21.84 19.85
C SER A 33 -48.06 -20.61 19.30
N ARG A 34 -46.73 -20.58 19.45
CA ARG A 34 -45.87 -19.47 18.99
C ARG A 34 -45.31 -19.69 17.59
N ILE A 35 -45.40 -20.91 17.04
CA ILE A 35 -44.95 -21.20 15.69
C ILE A 35 -46.13 -20.93 14.75
N PRO A 36 -46.03 -19.96 13.83
CA PRO A 36 -47.08 -19.70 12.87
C PRO A 36 -47.28 -20.93 11.97
N ALA A 37 -48.54 -21.37 11.80
CA ALA A 37 -48.89 -22.55 11.01
C ALA A 37 -48.48 -22.44 9.52
N THR A 38 -48.30 -21.22 9.05
CA THR A 38 -47.76 -20.91 7.73
C THR A 38 -46.66 -19.87 7.90
N PRO A 39 -45.45 -20.10 7.39
CA PRO A 39 -44.44 -19.05 7.35
C PRO A 39 -45.01 -17.90 6.52
N GLU A 40 -45.27 -16.76 7.16
CA GLU A 40 -45.64 -15.54 6.45
C GLU A 40 -44.47 -15.21 5.51
N LYS A 41 -44.66 -15.52 4.23
CA LYS A 41 -43.77 -15.09 3.16
C LYS A 41 -44.01 -13.60 2.95
N ASN A 42 -43.58 -12.78 3.91
CA ASN A 42 -43.45 -11.36 3.68
C ASN A 42 -42.18 -11.17 2.85
N PRO A 43 -42.28 -10.83 1.56
CA PRO A 43 -41.09 -10.45 0.82
C PRO A 43 -40.53 -9.21 1.53
N VAL A 44 -39.40 -9.37 2.21
CA VAL A 44 -38.65 -8.28 2.88
C VAL A 44 -38.17 -7.21 1.90
N PHE A 45 -38.52 -7.36 0.62
CA PHE A 45 -37.90 -6.68 -0.47
C PHE A 45 -38.93 -6.38 -1.55
N ASN A 46 -39.76 -5.36 -1.28
CA ASN A 46 -40.50 -4.66 -2.33
C ASN A 46 -39.50 -3.78 -3.09
N TRP A 47 -38.69 -4.41 -3.96
CA TRP A 47 -37.92 -3.68 -4.97
C TRP A 47 -38.92 -2.99 -5.89
N SER A 48 -39.25 -1.74 -5.60
CA SER A 48 -40.03 -0.93 -6.53
C SER A 48 -39.18 -0.75 -7.78
N TRP A 49 -39.51 -1.48 -8.84
CA TRP A 49 -38.84 -1.44 -10.14
C TRP A 49 -38.83 -0.01 -10.73
N GLN A 50 -39.72 0.87 -10.23
CA GLN A 50 -39.74 2.31 -10.52
C GLN A 50 -38.47 3.03 -10.01
N ARG A 51 -37.83 2.57 -8.93
CA ARG A 51 -36.54 3.12 -8.44
C ARG A 51 -35.35 2.68 -9.29
N SER A 52 -35.44 1.55 -9.99
CA SER A 52 -34.38 1.11 -10.93
C SER A 52 -34.33 1.95 -12.20
N PHE A 53 -35.43 2.56 -12.62
CA PHE A 53 -35.42 3.44 -13.80
C PHE A 53 -34.73 4.79 -13.54
N ILE A 54 -34.78 5.30 -12.31
CA ILE A 54 -34.12 6.57 -11.93
C ILE A 54 -32.59 6.39 -11.94
N THR A 55 -32.08 5.25 -11.48
CA THR A 55 -30.63 4.97 -11.54
C THR A 55 -30.16 4.69 -12.96
N ALA A 56 -30.99 4.09 -13.82
CA ALA A 56 -30.68 3.89 -15.23
C ALA A 56 -30.57 5.22 -16.00
N ALA A 57 -31.45 6.20 -15.72
CA ALA A 57 -31.39 7.52 -16.32
C ALA A 57 -30.11 8.28 -15.92
N ALA A 58 -29.73 8.23 -14.64
CA ALA A 58 -28.49 8.86 -14.16
C ALA A 58 -27.24 8.25 -14.81
N MET A 59 -27.18 6.91 -14.93
CA MET A 59 -26.08 6.23 -15.61
C MET A 59 -26.01 6.56 -17.10
N SER A 60 -27.16 6.73 -17.77
CA SER A 60 -27.21 7.13 -19.17
C SER A 60 -26.71 8.57 -19.37
N VAL A 61 -27.05 9.49 -18.48
CA VAL A 61 -26.54 10.88 -18.52
C VAL A 61 -25.03 10.91 -18.28
N ILE A 62 -24.51 10.14 -17.30
CA ILE A 62 -23.08 10.03 -17.05
C ILE A 62 -22.36 9.43 -18.26
N ALA A 63 -22.89 8.38 -18.89
CA ALA A 63 -22.29 7.78 -20.08
C ALA A 63 -22.26 8.74 -21.27
N LEU A 64 -23.32 9.52 -21.49
CA LEU A 64 -23.35 10.57 -22.53
C LEU A 64 -22.40 11.72 -22.22
N LEU A 65 -22.30 12.13 -20.96
CA LEU A 65 -21.33 13.15 -20.54
C LEU A 65 -19.90 12.64 -20.68
N VAL A 66 -19.62 11.40 -20.29
CA VAL A 66 -18.31 10.75 -20.50
C VAL A 66 -18.01 10.66 -21.99
N TRP A 67 -18.96 10.24 -22.84
CA TRP A 67 -18.84 10.29 -24.30
C TRP A 67 -18.43 11.68 -24.79
N PHE A 68 -19.22 12.69 -24.43
CA PHE A 68 -19.05 14.05 -24.93
C PHE A 68 -17.80 14.74 -24.36
N THR A 69 -17.46 14.43 -23.12
CA THR A 69 -16.29 15.00 -22.43
C THR A 69 -15.03 14.18 -22.61
N TYR A 70 -15.06 13.05 -23.33
CA TYR A 70 -13.89 12.17 -23.50
C TYR A 70 -12.73 13.06 -23.95
N PRO A 71 -11.80 13.38 -23.05
CA PRO A 71 -10.55 13.96 -23.49
C PRO A 71 -9.89 12.85 -24.31
N GLU A 72 -9.31 13.19 -25.46
CA GLU A 72 -8.32 12.32 -26.10
C GLU A 72 -7.45 11.77 -24.98
N ARG A 73 -7.40 10.43 -24.92
CA ARG A 73 -6.76 9.71 -23.82
C ARG A 73 -5.51 10.48 -23.48
N GLN A 74 -5.45 11.01 -22.26
CA GLN A 74 -4.17 11.27 -21.67
C GLN A 74 -3.54 9.87 -21.68
N GLU A 75 -2.76 9.59 -22.74
CA GLU A 75 -1.61 8.70 -22.67
C GLU A 75 -1.15 8.88 -21.24
N ALA A 76 -1.12 7.78 -20.49
CA ALA A 76 -0.74 7.84 -19.09
C ALA A 76 0.43 8.82 -18.96
N ILE A 77 0.69 9.37 -17.79
CA ILE A 77 2.04 9.86 -17.51
C ILE A 77 3.02 8.65 -17.53
N GLY A 78 2.90 7.69 -18.47
CA GLY A 78 3.85 7.51 -19.54
C GLY A 78 5.02 8.43 -19.32
N MET A 79 5.99 7.85 -18.62
CA MET A 79 7.38 7.83 -19.02
C MET A 79 7.55 8.31 -20.47
N GLU A 80 7.34 9.60 -20.71
CA GLU A 80 7.97 10.31 -21.79
C GLU A 80 9.43 10.02 -21.52
N PRO A 81 10.05 9.19 -22.37
CA PRO A 81 11.30 8.60 -21.99
C PRO A 81 12.22 9.79 -21.79
N LEU A 82 12.78 9.91 -20.59
CA LEU A 82 13.77 10.94 -20.27
C LEU A 82 14.92 10.93 -21.30
N SER A 83 15.01 9.87 -22.14
CA SER A 83 15.80 9.80 -23.38
C SER A 83 15.51 10.89 -24.42
N GLY A 84 14.40 11.61 -24.33
CA GLY A 84 14.09 12.76 -25.19
C GLY A 84 14.74 14.06 -24.72
N ILE A 85 15.24 14.09 -23.48
CA ILE A 85 15.98 15.21 -22.92
C ILE A 85 17.42 15.11 -23.43
N SER A 86 17.93 16.20 -23.99
CA SER A 86 19.31 16.27 -24.45
C SER A 86 20.28 16.24 -23.27
N ASP A 87 21.44 15.62 -23.46
CA ASP A 87 22.51 15.59 -22.45
C ASP A 87 22.88 16.98 -21.90
N GLY A 88 22.86 18.02 -22.76
CA GLY A 88 23.12 19.41 -22.34
C GLY A 88 22.11 19.95 -21.33
N ALA A 89 20.83 19.60 -21.47
CA ALA A 89 19.79 19.99 -20.53
C ALA A 89 19.91 19.24 -19.18
N ILE A 90 20.43 18.01 -19.20
CA ILE A 90 20.73 17.24 -17.99
C ILE A 90 21.89 17.91 -17.23
N ILE A 91 22.95 18.31 -17.93
CA ILE A 91 24.11 18.99 -17.34
C ILE A 91 23.69 20.34 -16.72
N GLU A 92 22.92 21.14 -17.44
CA GLU A 92 22.44 22.45 -16.96
C GLU A 92 21.56 22.32 -15.71
N TYR A 93 20.68 21.32 -15.67
CA TYR A 93 19.86 21.04 -14.48
C TYR A 93 20.71 20.60 -13.28
N LEU A 94 21.71 19.73 -13.49
CA LEU A 94 22.60 19.27 -12.42
C LEU A 94 23.47 20.41 -11.87
N GLU A 95 23.91 21.34 -12.73
CA GLU A 95 24.64 22.54 -12.34
C GLU A 95 23.75 23.50 -11.54
N GLU A 96 22.52 23.75 -11.98
CA GLU A 96 21.55 24.59 -11.26
C GLU A 96 21.23 24.06 -9.86
N GLN A 97 21.10 22.74 -9.72
CA GLN A 97 20.86 22.08 -8.44
C GLN A 97 22.12 21.93 -7.58
N ASN A 98 23.30 22.38 -8.06
CA ASN A 98 24.59 22.23 -7.39
C ASN A 98 24.84 20.79 -6.90
N ILE A 99 24.42 19.78 -7.67
CA ILE A 99 24.59 18.39 -7.26
C ILE A 99 26.05 18.01 -7.51
N SER A 100 26.77 17.64 -6.46
CA SER A 100 28.18 17.26 -6.60
C SER A 100 28.31 15.85 -7.14
N TYR A 101 29.45 15.57 -7.76
CA TYR A 101 29.82 14.22 -8.22
C TYR A 101 29.72 13.17 -7.09
N PHE A 102 30.09 13.56 -5.86
CA PHE A 102 30.05 12.67 -4.72
C PHE A 102 28.62 12.25 -4.36
N ASP A 103 27.66 13.17 -4.49
CA ASP A 103 26.24 12.89 -4.22
C ASP A 103 25.66 11.90 -5.25
N LEU A 104 26.10 11.99 -6.51
CA LEU A 104 25.68 11.09 -7.57
C LEU A 104 26.28 9.68 -7.44
N SER A 105 27.46 9.56 -6.84
CA SER A 105 28.18 8.29 -6.70
C SER A 105 27.46 7.25 -5.82
N GLU A 106 26.49 7.68 -5.01
CA GLU A 106 25.65 6.79 -4.20
C GLU A 106 24.59 6.04 -5.04
N HIS A 107 24.31 6.50 -6.26
CA HIS A 107 23.31 5.89 -7.12
C HIS A 107 23.89 4.72 -7.93
N GLN A 108 23.19 3.58 -7.90
CA GLN A 108 23.59 2.33 -8.56
C GLN A 108 23.90 2.51 -10.07
N VAL A 109 23.14 3.34 -10.78
CA VAL A 109 23.33 3.59 -12.22
C VAL A 109 24.66 4.29 -12.49
N VAL A 110 25.04 5.22 -11.61
CA VAL A 110 26.31 5.95 -11.69
C VAL A 110 27.46 5.02 -11.35
N GLN A 111 27.31 4.17 -10.33
CA GLN A 111 28.30 3.15 -9.99
C GLN A 111 28.56 2.15 -11.12
N GLU A 112 27.51 1.72 -11.83
CA GLU A 112 27.62 0.82 -12.99
C GLU A 112 28.35 1.50 -14.16
N ALA A 113 28.10 2.80 -14.38
CA ALA A 113 28.82 3.58 -15.37
C ALA A 113 30.33 3.68 -15.05
N PHE A 114 30.70 3.80 -13.77
CA PHE A 114 32.10 3.82 -13.32
C PHE A 114 32.77 2.44 -13.27
N ALA A 115 31.99 1.38 -13.09
CA ALA A 115 32.50 0.00 -13.23
C ALA A 115 32.91 -0.31 -14.68
N THR A 116 32.50 0.52 -15.64
CA THR A 116 32.93 0.41 -17.03
C THR A 116 34.23 1.19 -17.24
N ASP A 117 35.27 0.49 -17.69
CA ASP A 117 36.62 1.05 -17.90
C ASP A 117 36.63 2.33 -18.75
N SER A 118 35.73 2.47 -19.73
CA SER A 118 35.69 3.63 -20.63
C SER A 118 35.35 4.94 -19.92
N THR A 119 34.43 4.92 -18.96
CA THR A 119 34.00 6.14 -18.23
C THR A 119 35.07 6.58 -17.24
N LEU A 120 35.68 5.61 -16.56
CA LEU A 120 36.78 5.83 -15.63
C LEU A 120 37.99 6.41 -16.37
N LEU A 121 38.36 5.85 -17.52
CA LEU A 121 39.46 6.37 -18.34
C LEU A 121 39.22 7.80 -18.85
N TYR A 122 38.00 8.12 -19.29
CA TYR A 122 37.64 9.48 -19.70
C TYR A 122 37.74 10.49 -18.54
N TYR A 123 37.31 10.08 -17.34
CA TYR A 123 37.45 10.90 -16.14
C TYR A 123 38.91 11.12 -15.75
N LEU A 124 39.74 10.07 -15.81
CA LEU A 124 41.17 10.18 -15.50
C LEU A 124 41.94 11.04 -16.52
N ASP A 125 41.56 11.00 -17.80
CA ASP A 125 42.18 11.82 -18.85
C ASP A 125 41.90 13.33 -18.68
N GLY A 126 40.75 13.68 -18.10
CA GLY A 126 40.37 15.06 -17.81
C GLY A 126 40.98 15.66 -16.54
N LEU A 127 41.67 14.85 -15.72
CA LEU A 127 42.29 15.29 -14.49
C LEU A 127 43.77 15.62 -14.69
N ASP A 128 44.25 16.63 -13.97
CA ASP A 128 45.66 17.02 -14.01
C ASP A 128 46.54 15.93 -13.38
N ASP A 129 47.63 15.57 -14.05
CA ASP A 129 48.59 14.55 -13.60
C ASP A 129 49.13 14.85 -12.19
N ASP A 130 49.35 16.12 -11.84
CA ASP A 130 49.85 16.51 -10.53
C ASP A 130 48.78 16.36 -9.45
N PHE A 131 47.50 16.58 -9.79
CA PHE A 131 46.38 16.34 -8.88
C PHE A 131 46.21 14.85 -8.56
N ILE A 132 46.29 13.98 -9.58
CA ILE A 132 46.25 12.52 -9.39
C ILE A 132 47.40 12.04 -8.51
N ARG A 133 48.62 12.56 -8.76
CA ARG A 133 49.80 12.24 -7.94
C ARG A 133 49.64 12.66 -6.49
N GLN A 134 49.10 13.85 -6.23
CA GLN A 134 48.82 14.31 -4.86
C GLN A 134 47.84 13.38 -4.14
N GLN A 135 46.76 12.96 -4.80
CA GLN A 135 45.77 12.04 -4.22
C GLN A 135 46.35 10.63 -3.98
N LEU A 136 47.20 10.13 -4.87
CA LEU A 136 47.92 8.87 -4.64
C LEU A 136 48.88 8.94 -3.45
N ILE A 137 49.58 10.07 -3.27
CA ILE A 137 50.49 10.30 -2.14
C ILE A 137 49.73 10.49 -0.82
N GLU A 138 48.56 11.13 -0.85
CA GLU A 138 47.71 11.36 0.33
C GLU A 138 47.01 10.08 0.81
N THR A 139 46.59 9.21 -0.12
CA THR A 139 45.88 7.96 0.19
C THR A 139 46.79 6.77 0.48
N LEU A 140 48.05 6.81 0.05
CA LEU A 140 49.08 5.90 0.53
C LEU A 140 49.59 6.42 1.88
N PRO A 141 49.24 5.80 3.03
CA PRO A 141 49.86 6.19 4.28
C PRO A 141 51.37 6.01 4.10
N LEU A 142 52.12 7.07 4.39
CA LEU A 142 53.57 7.06 4.51
C LEU A 142 53.99 5.77 5.20
N THR A 143 54.43 4.78 4.43
CA THR A 143 55.23 3.68 4.96
C THR A 143 56.62 4.26 5.13
N GLU A 144 56.74 5.19 6.07
CA GLU A 144 57.99 5.44 6.77
C GLU A 144 58.18 4.27 7.73
N THR A 145 58.93 3.28 7.27
CA THR A 145 59.78 2.51 8.17
C THR A 145 61.17 2.46 7.54
N ILE A 146 62.07 3.22 8.17
CA ILE A 146 63.54 3.13 8.25
C ILE A 146 64.16 1.94 7.50
#